data_AF-A0A1L0BAB8-F1
#
_entry.id   AF-A0A1L0BAB8-F1
#
_cell.length_a   1.000
_cell.length_b   1.000
_cell.length_c   1.000
_cell.angle_alpha   90.00
_cell.angle_beta   90.00
_cell.angle_gamma   90.00
#
_symmetry.space_group_name_H-M   'P 1'
#
loop_
_entity.id
_entity.type
_entity.pdbx_description
1 polymer ?
#
loop_
_entity_poly.entity_id
_entity_poly.type
_entity_poly.pdbx_seq_one_letter_code
_entity_poly.pdbx_strand_id
1 'polypeptide(L)'
;MDYYHQILPDELYELSKEKSPPKVQFLKIDGKCPPAITSGYLESIDKVSLLVDTIDDYRANARLDNVVELELLSASLFTMKDCPPRLESITLRYNENDLSPVLTGWPKSLKRLDISFCQDVSKISLPHNLEELSCHYCSKVWTEYPPTLKSLDMSLNFGLKFDQFILPDLLYKLRLRNCHIDNIDWLTKKWPMELRCLDIGNNPQIFMNEVTFPESLVTLNILLCKIKSLNTVKFPSLLIELCVADNELETLEYVNFPNLSVLDISRWDHYKDVQINKICQAKFPTSLRRLFADGHKIEDWSEVTFPNELVELTIDSTEHLEKLVFPPNLESLQLNLFTDSKPCYSNLHLPPTLQLLLLHGGLSIDFDWNLPNLSFMSVVDVVGPIQIPSSVKELELETMDSTTFESLIIPQGVEELTITYPLSAYPDTVIDLQIQYCDPSKPLILPLQLRSLCLFAGTLGPISREQIVLPPSIQQISGDFELEFIETINDLGI
;
A
#
# COMPACT_ATOMS: atom_id res chain seq x y z
N MET A 1 -18.30 23.67 -6.20
CA MET A 1 -17.98 22.86 -5.00
C MET A 1 -18.63 21.53 -5.29
N ASP A 2 -17.86 20.66 -5.90
CA ASP A 2 -18.36 19.40 -6.44
C ASP A 2 -18.22 18.40 -5.30
N TYR A 3 -19.35 18.18 -4.60
CA TYR A 3 -19.41 17.26 -3.49
C TYR A 3 -19.32 15.83 -4.03
N TYR A 4 -18.17 15.18 -3.83
CA TYR A 4 -18.04 13.74 -3.92
C TYR A 4 -18.68 13.14 -2.68
N HIS A 5 -19.82 12.48 -2.84
CA HIS A 5 -20.37 11.63 -1.80
C HIS A 5 -20.35 10.19 -2.31
N GLN A 6 -19.57 9.33 -1.65
CA GLN A 6 -19.85 7.91 -1.66
C GLN A 6 -21.06 7.73 -0.74
N ILE A 7 -22.18 7.27 -1.29
CA ILE A 7 -23.45 7.19 -0.56
C ILE A 7 -23.85 5.72 -0.54
N LEU A 8 -24.10 5.20 0.65
CA LEU A 8 -24.62 3.85 0.78
C LEU A 8 -26.08 3.81 0.29
N PRO A 9 -26.58 2.66 -0.22
CA PRO A 9 -27.94 2.58 -0.75
C PRO A 9 -29.05 3.06 0.21
N ASP A 10 -28.87 2.86 1.53
CA ASP A 10 -29.83 3.29 2.56
C ASP A 10 -29.84 4.81 2.77
N GLU A 11 -28.68 5.47 2.69
CA GLU A 11 -28.57 6.93 2.76
C GLU A 11 -29.18 7.59 1.53
N LEU A 12 -28.98 6.99 0.36
CA LEU A 12 -29.60 7.41 -0.89
C LEU A 12 -31.13 7.30 -0.81
N TYR A 13 -31.66 6.31 -0.07
CA TYR A 13 -33.10 6.20 0.17
C TYR A 13 -33.66 7.42 0.88
N GLU A 14 -33.04 7.79 1.99
CA GLU A 14 -33.52 8.91 2.79
C GLU A 14 -33.39 10.23 2.04
N LEU A 15 -32.30 10.43 1.30
CA LEU A 15 -32.13 11.59 0.41
C LEU A 15 -33.22 11.67 -0.66
N SER A 16 -33.61 10.54 -1.26
CA SER A 16 -34.66 10.52 -2.29
C SER A 16 -36.05 10.95 -1.78
N LYS A 17 -36.30 10.84 -0.47
CA LYS A 17 -37.58 11.22 0.16
C LYS A 17 -37.68 12.71 0.46
N GLU A 18 -36.58 13.45 0.38
CA GLU A 18 -36.59 14.89 0.63
C GLU A 18 -37.47 15.62 -0.40
N LYS A 19 -38.20 16.64 0.04
CA LYS A 19 -39.05 17.46 -0.87
C LYS A 19 -38.24 18.21 -1.94
N SER A 20 -36.94 18.37 -1.74
CA SER A 20 -36.02 19.05 -2.66
C SER A 20 -34.62 18.49 -2.43
N PRO A 21 -34.33 17.29 -2.96
CA PRO A 21 -33.07 16.63 -2.71
C PRO A 21 -31.90 17.44 -3.30
N PRO A 22 -30.70 17.36 -2.72
CA PRO A 22 -29.57 18.16 -3.13
C PRO A 22 -29.18 17.88 -4.59
N LYS A 23 -28.71 18.90 -5.30
CA LYS A 23 -28.12 18.69 -6.63
C LYS A 23 -26.77 18.00 -6.48
N VAL A 24 -26.72 16.73 -6.87
CA VAL A 24 -25.49 15.93 -6.88
C VAL A 24 -24.97 15.86 -8.31
N GLN A 25 -23.70 16.23 -8.50
CA GLN A 25 -23.03 16.12 -9.80
C GLN A 25 -22.46 14.70 -10.04
N PHE A 26 -21.98 14.07 -8.97
CA PHE A 26 -21.38 12.75 -9.02
C PHE A 26 -21.86 11.90 -7.85
N LEU A 27 -22.34 10.69 -8.14
CA LEU A 27 -22.79 9.74 -7.14
C LEU A 27 -22.08 8.39 -7.34
N LYS A 28 -21.50 7.85 -6.26
CA LYS A 28 -20.99 6.46 -6.22
C LYS A 28 -21.92 5.61 -5.36
N ILE A 29 -22.47 4.54 -5.96
CA ILE A 29 -23.33 3.56 -5.28
C ILE A 29 -22.58 2.23 -5.20
N ASP A 30 -22.55 1.67 -3.99
CA ASP A 30 -22.01 0.33 -3.72
C ASP A 30 -23.16 -0.61 -3.34
N GLY A 31 -23.36 -1.66 -4.14
CA GLY A 31 -24.35 -2.70 -3.89
C GLY A 31 -25.73 -2.42 -4.51
N LYS A 32 -26.73 -3.17 -4.03
CA LYS A 32 -28.06 -3.18 -4.62
C LYS A 32 -28.85 -1.92 -4.28
N CYS A 33 -29.24 -1.13 -5.28
CA CYS A 33 -30.15 -0.01 -5.05
C CYS A 33 -31.59 -0.53 -4.85
N PRO A 34 -32.31 -0.11 -3.81
CA PRO A 34 -33.67 -0.56 -3.59
C PRO A 34 -34.62 -0.08 -4.71
N PRO A 35 -35.50 -0.94 -5.25
CA PRO A 35 -36.36 -0.63 -6.42
C PRO A 35 -37.32 0.56 -6.24
N ALA A 36 -37.59 0.96 -5.00
CA ALA A 36 -38.56 1.99 -4.66
C ALA A 36 -38.00 3.42 -4.68
N ILE A 37 -36.69 3.59 -4.92
CA ILE A 37 -35.95 4.84 -4.67
C ILE A 37 -35.65 5.62 -5.96
N THR A 38 -35.76 4.98 -7.12
CA THR A 38 -34.64 5.10 -8.07
C THR A 38 -34.87 5.75 -9.41
N SER A 39 -36.07 6.12 -9.87
CA SER A 39 -36.15 6.76 -11.21
C SER A 39 -35.89 8.27 -11.17
N GLY A 40 -36.70 9.04 -10.44
CA GLY A 40 -36.70 10.51 -10.58
C GLY A 40 -35.43 11.22 -10.07
N TYR A 41 -34.87 10.80 -8.94
CA TYR A 41 -33.69 11.46 -8.37
C TYR A 41 -32.41 11.05 -9.08
N LEU A 42 -32.22 9.76 -9.36
CA LEU A 42 -31.02 9.28 -10.05
C LEU A 42 -30.93 9.81 -11.48
N GLU A 43 -32.05 9.96 -12.19
CA GLU A 43 -32.08 10.61 -13.51
C GLU A 43 -31.65 12.09 -13.48
N SER A 44 -31.77 12.76 -12.32
CA SER A 44 -31.41 14.16 -12.16
C SER A 44 -29.92 14.40 -11.92
N ILE A 45 -29.17 13.34 -11.63
CA ILE A 45 -27.73 13.40 -11.33
C ILE A 45 -26.94 13.47 -12.64
N ASP A 46 -25.86 14.24 -12.70
CA ASP A 46 -25.10 14.43 -13.95
C ASP A 46 -24.26 13.19 -14.31
N LYS A 47 -23.62 12.57 -13.31
CA LYS A 47 -22.75 11.40 -13.46
C LYS A 47 -22.97 10.38 -12.35
N VAL A 48 -23.12 9.12 -12.72
CA VAL A 48 -23.28 8.02 -11.75
C VAL A 48 -22.19 6.97 -11.95
N SER A 49 -21.58 6.53 -10.85
CA SER A 49 -20.67 5.40 -10.74
C SER A 49 -21.36 4.28 -9.95
N LEU A 50 -21.49 3.11 -10.55
CA LEU A 50 -22.22 1.97 -9.99
C LEU A 50 -21.30 0.78 -9.82
N LEU A 51 -21.21 0.27 -8.60
CA LEU A 51 -20.68 -1.04 -8.27
C LEU A 51 -21.85 -1.97 -7.93
N VAL A 52 -22.04 -3.03 -8.71
CA VAL A 52 -23.09 -4.01 -8.45
C VAL A 52 -22.59 -5.44 -8.61
N ASP A 53 -23.21 -6.36 -7.87
CA ASP A 53 -22.84 -7.77 -7.90
C ASP A 53 -23.17 -8.40 -9.26
N THR A 54 -24.37 -8.18 -9.77
CA THR A 54 -24.86 -8.81 -11.00
C THR A 54 -25.52 -7.82 -11.97
N ILE A 55 -25.65 -8.23 -13.23
CA ILE A 55 -26.37 -7.43 -14.22
C ILE A 55 -27.87 -7.25 -13.90
N ASP A 56 -28.47 -8.19 -13.17
CA ASP A 56 -29.87 -8.10 -12.80
C ASP A 56 -30.09 -7.03 -11.72
N ASP A 57 -29.12 -6.84 -10.83
CA ASP A 57 -29.13 -5.72 -9.89
C ASP A 57 -29.00 -4.37 -10.63
N TYR A 58 -28.19 -4.29 -11.68
CA TYR A 58 -28.16 -3.10 -12.55
C TYR A 58 -29.49 -2.86 -13.26
N ARG A 59 -30.12 -3.91 -13.80
CA ARG A 59 -31.42 -3.80 -14.49
C ARG A 59 -32.54 -3.38 -13.55
N ALA A 60 -32.48 -3.78 -12.28
CA ALA A 60 -33.42 -3.35 -11.25
C ALA A 60 -33.37 -1.83 -10.99
N ASN A 61 -32.24 -1.18 -11.33
CA ASN A 61 -32.01 0.26 -11.17
C ASN A 61 -32.41 1.08 -12.40
N ALA A 62 -33.39 0.59 -13.18
CA ALA A 62 -34.00 1.26 -14.34
C ALA A 62 -33.07 1.60 -15.53
N ARG A 63 -31.81 1.14 -15.57
CA ARG A 63 -30.82 1.43 -16.62
C ARG A 63 -30.69 2.93 -16.90
N LEU A 64 -29.88 3.58 -16.08
CA LEU A 64 -29.73 5.03 -16.12
C LEU A 64 -28.77 5.48 -17.23
N ASP A 65 -29.20 6.44 -18.05
CA ASP A 65 -28.41 6.97 -19.18
C ASP A 65 -27.19 7.82 -18.76
N ASN A 66 -27.17 8.28 -17.50
CA ASN A 66 -26.12 9.10 -16.88
C ASN A 66 -25.01 8.27 -16.19
N VAL A 67 -25.04 6.94 -16.31
CA VAL A 67 -23.98 6.07 -15.78
C VAL A 67 -22.73 6.23 -16.62
N VAL A 68 -21.66 6.70 -15.98
CA VAL A 68 -20.34 6.92 -16.57
C VAL A 68 -19.33 5.87 -16.12
N GLU A 69 -19.57 5.21 -14.99
CA GLU A 69 -18.74 4.10 -14.51
C GLU A 69 -19.63 2.95 -14.05
N LEU A 70 -19.30 1.73 -14.50
CA LEU A 70 -20.03 0.52 -14.15
C LEU A 70 -19.05 -0.60 -13.81
N GLU A 71 -19.15 -1.14 -12.61
CA GLU A 71 -18.42 -2.32 -12.15
C GLU A 71 -19.40 -3.46 -11.88
N LEU A 72 -19.16 -4.60 -12.53
CA LEU A 72 -19.93 -5.83 -12.39
C LEU A 72 -19.02 -6.92 -11.81
N LEU A 73 -19.33 -7.38 -10.59
CA LEU A 73 -18.58 -8.49 -9.97
C LEU A 73 -18.91 -9.86 -10.60
N SER A 74 -20.06 -9.96 -11.27
CA SER A 74 -20.51 -11.10 -12.07
C SER A 74 -21.10 -10.63 -13.40
N ALA A 75 -20.27 -10.62 -14.43
CA ALA A 75 -20.58 -10.12 -15.77
C ALA A 75 -21.11 -11.19 -16.75
N SER A 76 -21.34 -12.43 -16.30
CA SER A 76 -21.70 -13.58 -17.16
C SER A 76 -22.90 -13.36 -18.08
N LEU A 77 -23.87 -12.55 -17.64
CA LEU A 77 -25.10 -12.23 -18.37
C LEU A 77 -25.10 -10.82 -19.00
N PHE A 78 -23.98 -10.08 -18.90
CA PHE A 78 -23.84 -8.75 -19.48
C PHE A 78 -23.87 -8.83 -21.02
N THR A 79 -24.64 -7.93 -21.63
CA THR A 79 -24.65 -7.75 -23.07
C THR A 79 -24.54 -6.28 -23.42
N MET A 80 -24.21 -5.99 -24.68
CA MET A 80 -24.14 -4.59 -25.16
C MET A 80 -25.50 -3.86 -25.11
N LYS A 81 -26.62 -4.57 -24.96
CA LYS A 81 -27.94 -3.95 -24.70
C LYS A 81 -28.06 -3.37 -23.30
N ASP A 82 -27.18 -3.77 -22.38
CA ASP A 82 -27.11 -3.29 -21.01
C ASP A 82 -26.09 -2.13 -20.86
N CYS A 83 -25.24 -1.89 -21.87
CA CYS A 83 -24.17 -0.90 -21.81
C CYS A 83 -24.72 0.55 -21.78
N PRO A 84 -24.41 1.36 -20.76
CA PRO A 84 -24.81 2.77 -20.71
C PRO A 84 -24.25 3.58 -21.91
N PRO A 85 -25.04 4.49 -22.51
CA PRO A 85 -24.61 5.22 -23.70
C PRO A 85 -23.49 6.24 -23.44
N ARG A 86 -23.33 6.69 -22.19
CA ARG A 86 -22.31 7.66 -21.76
C ARG A 86 -21.15 7.04 -20.98
N LEU A 87 -21.04 5.70 -20.98
CA LEU A 87 -20.05 4.99 -20.18
C LEU A 87 -18.63 5.44 -20.53
N GLU A 88 -17.86 5.83 -19.53
CA GLU A 88 -16.46 6.26 -19.60
C GLU A 88 -15.51 5.16 -19.06
N SER A 89 -15.96 4.37 -18.08
CA SER A 89 -15.21 3.27 -17.45
C SER A 89 -16.09 2.05 -17.26
N ILE A 90 -15.59 0.85 -17.55
CA ILE A 90 -16.29 -0.39 -17.21
C ILE A 90 -15.34 -1.44 -16.67
N THR A 91 -15.78 -2.11 -15.61
CA THR A 91 -15.10 -3.27 -15.02
C THR A 91 -16.03 -4.48 -15.12
N LEU A 92 -15.55 -5.55 -15.75
CA LEU A 92 -16.28 -6.79 -15.96
C LEU A 92 -15.51 -7.96 -15.35
N ARG A 93 -16.00 -8.46 -14.23
CA ARG A 93 -15.47 -9.67 -13.60
C ARG A 93 -16.32 -10.88 -13.98
N TYR A 94 -15.66 -11.91 -14.50
CA TYR A 94 -16.29 -13.19 -14.82
C TYR A 94 -15.94 -14.23 -13.76
N ASN A 95 -16.59 -15.39 -13.83
CA ASN A 95 -16.18 -16.58 -13.11
C ASN A 95 -15.37 -17.50 -14.04
N GLU A 96 -14.53 -18.36 -13.47
CA GLU A 96 -13.63 -19.25 -14.22
C GLU A 96 -14.34 -20.14 -15.26
N ASN A 97 -15.62 -20.47 -15.02
CA ASN A 97 -16.43 -21.33 -15.89
C ASN A 97 -17.34 -20.58 -16.86
N ASP A 98 -17.32 -19.24 -16.85
CA ASP A 98 -18.18 -18.46 -17.73
C ASP A 98 -17.74 -18.59 -19.20
N LEU A 99 -18.72 -18.62 -20.09
CA LEU A 99 -18.45 -18.57 -21.53
C LEU A 99 -17.91 -17.18 -21.88
N SER A 100 -16.85 -17.16 -22.70
CA SER A 100 -16.27 -15.89 -23.14
C SER A 100 -17.27 -15.10 -23.98
N PRO A 101 -17.59 -13.86 -23.61
CA PRO A 101 -18.63 -13.07 -24.24
C PRO A 101 -18.16 -12.53 -25.59
N VAL A 102 -19.12 -12.16 -26.44
CA VAL A 102 -18.86 -11.40 -27.67
C VAL A 102 -19.44 -10.01 -27.47
N LEU A 103 -18.59 -9.04 -27.20
CA LEU A 103 -18.99 -7.66 -26.93
C LEU A 103 -18.43 -6.75 -28.03
N THR A 104 -19.33 -6.08 -28.75
CA THR A 104 -18.98 -5.19 -29.86
C THR A 104 -19.81 -3.91 -29.83
N GLY A 105 -19.25 -2.80 -30.32
CA GLY A 105 -19.98 -1.53 -30.41
C GLY A 105 -20.05 -0.74 -29.10
N TRP A 106 -18.94 -0.68 -28.37
CA TRP A 106 -18.79 0.18 -27.18
C TRP A 106 -19.12 1.65 -27.45
N PRO A 107 -19.63 2.39 -26.45
CA PRO A 107 -19.88 3.81 -26.58
C PRO A 107 -18.58 4.58 -26.82
N LYS A 108 -18.63 5.65 -27.62
CA LYS A 108 -17.45 6.45 -27.98
C LYS A 108 -16.79 7.15 -26.80
N SER A 109 -17.52 7.29 -25.69
CA SER A 109 -17.06 7.85 -24.43
C SER A 109 -16.16 6.90 -23.64
N LEU A 110 -16.14 5.59 -23.95
CA LEU A 110 -15.40 4.62 -23.16
C LEU A 110 -13.89 4.86 -23.28
N LYS A 111 -13.25 5.12 -22.15
CA LYS A 111 -11.81 5.36 -22.02
C LYS A 111 -11.11 4.27 -21.22
N ARG A 112 -11.80 3.61 -20.31
CA ARG A 112 -11.24 2.56 -19.45
C ARG A 112 -12.03 1.27 -19.55
N LEU A 113 -11.32 0.15 -19.70
CA LEU A 113 -11.88 -1.19 -19.76
C LEU A 113 -11.03 -2.10 -18.88
N ASP A 114 -11.66 -2.68 -17.86
CA ASP A 114 -11.06 -3.70 -17.00
C ASP A 114 -11.85 -5.00 -17.14
N ILE A 115 -11.15 -6.10 -17.42
CA ILE A 115 -11.75 -7.43 -17.55
C ILE A 115 -10.93 -8.45 -16.77
N SER A 116 -11.55 -9.15 -15.84
CA SER A 116 -10.89 -10.20 -15.08
C SER A 116 -11.61 -11.54 -15.18
N PHE A 117 -10.84 -12.63 -15.04
CA PHE A 117 -11.33 -14.00 -15.02
C PHE A 117 -12.10 -14.43 -16.29
N CYS A 118 -11.84 -13.77 -17.43
CA CYS A 118 -12.43 -14.14 -18.71
C CYS A 118 -11.47 -15.01 -19.51
N GLN A 119 -11.88 -16.24 -19.84
CA GLN A 119 -11.00 -17.18 -20.55
C GLN A 119 -10.43 -16.60 -21.87
N ASP A 120 -11.26 -16.00 -22.72
CA ASP A 120 -10.89 -15.49 -24.05
C ASP A 120 -11.44 -14.09 -24.29
N VAL A 121 -10.66 -13.07 -23.95
CA VAL A 121 -11.06 -11.66 -24.15
C VAL A 121 -10.88 -11.20 -25.60
N SER A 122 -10.23 -11.99 -26.47
CA SER A 122 -10.02 -11.60 -27.88
C SER A 122 -11.33 -11.42 -28.67
N LYS A 123 -12.44 -11.96 -28.15
CA LYS A 123 -13.80 -11.83 -28.71
C LYS A 123 -14.50 -10.51 -28.37
N ILE A 124 -13.92 -9.72 -27.47
CA ILE A 124 -14.41 -8.41 -27.09
C ILE A 124 -13.68 -7.39 -27.95
N SER A 125 -14.39 -6.61 -28.76
CA SER A 125 -13.73 -5.58 -29.58
C SER A 125 -13.21 -4.45 -28.69
N LEU A 126 -11.96 -4.04 -28.84
CA LEU A 126 -11.44 -2.86 -28.14
C LEU A 126 -11.95 -1.57 -28.82
N PRO A 127 -12.47 -0.58 -28.06
CA PRO A 127 -12.87 0.70 -28.64
C PRO A 127 -11.66 1.52 -29.09
N HIS A 128 -11.82 2.25 -30.20
CA HIS A 128 -10.76 3.05 -30.81
C HIS A 128 -10.21 4.21 -29.94
N ASN A 129 -10.99 4.70 -28.97
CA ASN A 129 -10.62 5.80 -28.07
C ASN A 129 -10.15 5.31 -26.69
N LEU A 130 -9.95 4.00 -26.51
CA LEU A 130 -9.55 3.45 -25.23
C LEU A 130 -8.19 4.01 -24.81
N GLU A 131 -8.10 4.52 -23.59
CA GLU A 131 -6.89 5.11 -23.00
C GLU A 131 -6.24 4.16 -21.98
N GLU A 132 -7.06 3.37 -21.27
CA GLU A 132 -6.58 2.41 -20.26
C GLU A 132 -7.26 1.05 -20.46
N LEU A 133 -6.44 -0.01 -20.44
CA LEU A 133 -6.89 -1.39 -20.56
C LEU A 133 -6.24 -2.20 -19.46
N SER A 134 -7.07 -2.91 -18.69
CA SER A 134 -6.62 -3.94 -17.77
C SER A 134 -7.24 -5.27 -18.15
N CYS A 135 -6.45 -6.34 -18.13
CA CYS A 135 -6.99 -7.69 -18.14
C CYS A 135 -6.18 -8.66 -17.28
N HIS A 136 -6.88 -9.46 -16.48
CA HIS A 136 -6.28 -10.37 -15.50
C HIS A 136 -6.90 -11.75 -15.57
N TYR A 137 -6.13 -12.80 -15.26
CA TYR A 137 -6.61 -14.18 -15.23
C TYR A 137 -7.30 -14.62 -16.53
N CYS A 138 -6.76 -14.16 -17.67
CA CYS A 138 -7.22 -14.45 -19.03
C CYS A 138 -6.25 -15.42 -19.73
N SER A 139 -6.79 -16.39 -20.48
CA SER A 139 -5.96 -17.38 -21.21
C SER A 139 -5.67 -16.97 -22.67
N LYS A 140 -6.48 -16.07 -23.22
CA LYS A 140 -6.28 -15.47 -24.55
C LYS A 140 -6.62 -13.99 -24.49
N VAL A 141 -5.71 -13.17 -24.98
CA VAL A 141 -5.81 -11.71 -25.01
C VAL A 141 -5.64 -11.18 -26.44
N TRP A 142 -5.80 -9.86 -26.60
CA TRP A 142 -5.56 -9.19 -27.87
C TRP A 142 -4.08 -9.18 -28.25
N THR A 143 -3.81 -9.20 -29.55
CA THR A 143 -2.46 -9.01 -30.11
C THR A 143 -2.25 -7.60 -30.68
N GLU A 144 -3.34 -6.88 -30.92
CA GLU A 144 -3.35 -5.50 -31.42
C GLU A 144 -4.18 -4.61 -30.49
N TYR A 145 -3.67 -3.41 -30.22
CA TYR A 145 -4.26 -2.48 -29.26
C TYR A 145 -4.59 -1.14 -29.93
N PRO A 146 -5.61 -0.40 -29.45
CA PRO A 146 -5.95 0.91 -29.97
C PRO A 146 -4.76 1.89 -29.92
N PRO A 147 -4.56 2.74 -30.94
CA PRO A 147 -3.43 3.66 -30.99
C PRO A 147 -3.48 4.75 -29.88
N THR A 148 -4.65 4.98 -29.28
CA THR A 148 -4.84 5.91 -28.17
C THR A 148 -4.48 5.33 -26.81
N LEU A 149 -4.17 4.02 -26.73
CA LEU A 149 -3.94 3.34 -25.46
C LEU A 149 -2.66 3.86 -24.81
N LYS A 150 -2.80 4.27 -23.56
CA LYS A 150 -1.75 4.91 -22.75
C LYS A 150 -1.27 4.03 -21.61
N SER A 151 -2.17 3.24 -21.02
CA SER A 151 -1.87 2.29 -19.95
C SER A 151 -2.39 0.90 -20.30
N LEU A 152 -1.53 -0.10 -20.18
CA LEU A 152 -1.86 -1.51 -20.38
C LEU A 152 -1.38 -2.32 -19.18
N ASP A 153 -2.32 -2.95 -18.48
CA ASP A 153 -2.06 -3.90 -17.41
C ASP A 153 -2.53 -5.29 -17.84
N MET A 154 -1.60 -6.22 -17.97
CA MET A 154 -1.90 -7.62 -18.31
C MET A 154 -1.33 -8.56 -17.26
N SER A 155 -1.15 -8.07 -16.03
CA SER A 155 -0.62 -8.86 -14.93
C SER A 155 -1.48 -10.10 -14.67
N LEU A 156 -0.88 -11.17 -14.13
CA LEU A 156 -1.60 -12.40 -13.74
C LEU A 156 -2.19 -13.18 -14.93
N ASN A 157 -1.70 -12.95 -16.15
CA ASN A 157 -2.05 -13.75 -17.31
C ASN A 157 -0.93 -14.76 -17.62
N PHE A 158 -1.18 -16.03 -17.34
CA PHE A 158 -0.19 -17.09 -17.49
C PHE A 158 -0.25 -17.73 -18.89
N GLY A 159 0.92 -18.09 -19.44
CA GLY A 159 1.01 -18.87 -20.68
C GLY A 159 0.73 -18.11 -21.98
N LEU A 160 0.72 -16.77 -21.92
CA LEU A 160 0.60 -15.93 -23.10
C LEU A 160 1.88 -15.98 -23.97
N LYS A 161 1.70 -15.94 -25.28
CA LYS A 161 2.80 -15.84 -26.26
C LYS A 161 3.03 -14.39 -26.65
N PHE A 162 3.89 -13.71 -25.91
CA PHE A 162 4.07 -12.27 -26.04
C PHE A 162 4.79 -11.81 -27.32
N ASP A 163 5.45 -12.72 -28.03
CA ASP A 163 6.15 -12.44 -29.30
C ASP A 163 5.22 -12.01 -30.45
N GLN A 164 3.91 -12.11 -30.28
CA GLN A 164 2.88 -11.72 -31.26
C GLN A 164 2.28 -10.33 -30.99
N PHE A 165 2.70 -9.65 -29.92
CA PHE A 165 2.02 -8.44 -29.45
C PHE A 165 2.55 -7.21 -30.18
N ILE A 166 1.65 -6.33 -30.60
CA ILE A 166 1.96 -5.03 -31.17
C ILE A 166 1.50 -3.95 -30.20
N LEU A 167 2.43 -3.44 -29.39
CA LEU A 167 2.15 -2.36 -28.46
C LEU A 167 2.04 -1.00 -29.20
N PRO A 168 1.10 -0.13 -28.78
CA PRO A 168 0.91 1.17 -29.42
C PRO A 168 1.97 2.16 -28.97
N ASP A 169 2.36 3.09 -29.85
CA ASP A 169 3.49 3.99 -29.61
C ASP A 169 3.24 5.01 -28.48
N LEU A 170 1.96 5.33 -28.18
CA LEU A 170 1.55 6.23 -27.07
C LEU A 170 1.51 5.56 -25.70
N LEU A 171 1.83 4.26 -25.62
CA LEU A 171 1.80 3.53 -24.36
C LEU A 171 2.89 4.06 -23.42
N TYR A 172 2.50 4.74 -22.34
CA TYR A 172 3.44 5.26 -21.34
C TYR A 172 3.60 4.32 -20.14
N LYS A 173 2.67 3.38 -19.94
CA LYS A 173 2.66 2.46 -18.81
C LYS A 173 2.32 1.04 -19.24
N LEU A 174 3.22 0.11 -18.91
CA LEU A 174 3.06 -1.31 -19.19
C LEU A 174 3.29 -2.12 -17.92
N ARG A 175 2.32 -2.97 -17.56
CA ARG A 175 2.46 -3.94 -16.48
C ARG A 175 2.21 -5.36 -16.95
N LEU A 176 3.15 -6.22 -16.63
CA LEU A 176 3.19 -7.63 -16.97
C LEU A 176 3.60 -8.45 -15.73
N ARG A 177 3.12 -8.06 -14.55
CA ARG A 177 3.54 -8.68 -13.29
C ARG A 177 2.98 -10.10 -13.21
N ASN A 178 3.81 -11.06 -12.80
CA ASN A 178 3.40 -12.45 -12.60
C ASN A 178 2.73 -13.04 -13.85
N CYS A 179 3.39 -12.92 -15.01
CA CYS A 179 2.89 -13.45 -16.29
C CYS A 179 3.62 -14.73 -16.73
N HIS A 180 4.57 -15.22 -15.92
CA HIS A 180 5.48 -16.33 -16.27
C HIS A 180 6.26 -16.06 -17.56
N ILE A 181 6.69 -14.81 -17.74
CA ILE A 181 7.53 -14.39 -18.86
C ILE A 181 8.94 -14.98 -18.66
N ASP A 182 9.46 -15.65 -19.69
CA ASP A 182 10.81 -16.24 -19.71
C ASP A 182 11.82 -15.39 -20.50
N ASN A 183 11.35 -14.48 -21.35
CA ASN A 183 12.18 -13.50 -22.04
C ASN A 183 11.38 -12.25 -22.42
N ILE A 184 12.07 -11.12 -22.56
CA ILE A 184 11.49 -9.85 -23.01
C ILE A 184 12.09 -9.36 -24.34
N ASP A 185 12.72 -10.25 -25.11
CA ASP A 185 13.35 -9.92 -26.39
C ASP A 185 12.37 -9.36 -27.42
N TRP A 186 11.09 -9.72 -27.31
CA TRP A 186 10.04 -9.17 -28.15
C TRP A 186 9.79 -7.68 -27.86
N LEU A 187 9.95 -7.23 -26.61
CA LEU A 187 9.88 -5.82 -26.23
C LEU A 187 11.11 -5.05 -26.68
N THR A 188 12.31 -5.64 -26.53
CA THR A 188 13.57 -4.95 -26.83
C THR A 188 13.71 -4.58 -28.31
N LYS A 189 13.03 -5.31 -29.20
CA LYS A 189 12.97 -5.00 -30.64
C LYS A 189 12.17 -3.73 -30.95
N LYS A 190 11.12 -3.45 -30.18
CA LYS A 190 10.25 -2.28 -30.38
C LYS A 190 9.57 -1.89 -29.08
N TRP A 191 10.28 -1.14 -28.24
CA TRP A 191 9.66 -0.45 -27.11
C TRP A 191 8.67 0.61 -27.60
N PRO A 192 7.55 0.84 -26.88
CA PRO A 192 6.76 2.04 -27.06
C PRO A 192 7.63 3.27 -26.78
N MET A 193 7.58 4.26 -27.67
CA MET A 193 8.47 5.44 -27.60
C MET A 193 8.26 6.25 -26.32
N GLU A 194 7.01 6.33 -25.86
CA GLU A 194 6.61 7.10 -24.68
C GLU A 194 6.64 6.29 -23.37
N LEU A 195 7.17 5.06 -23.38
CA LEU A 195 7.15 4.18 -22.21
C LEU A 195 7.95 4.77 -21.04
N ARG A 196 7.25 5.14 -19.97
CA ARG A 196 7.82 5.74 -18.75
C ARG A 196 7.78 4.81 -17.55
N CYS A 197 6.80 3.91 -17.49
CA CYS A 197 6.65 2.97 -16.38
C CYS A 197 6.58 1.53 -16.91
N LEU A 198 7.52 0.70 -16.47
CA LEU A 198 7.56 -0.72 -16.77
C LEU A 198 7.53 -1.52 -15.48
N ASP A 199 6.51 -2.37 -15.32
CA ASP A 199 6.45 -3.36 -14.26
C ASP A 199 6.44 -4.76 -14.87
N ILE A 200 7.52 -5.50 -14.67
CA ILE A 200 7.66 -6.90 -15.08
C ILE A 200 7.99 -7.78 -13.88
N GLY A 201 7.64 -7.35 -12.66
CA GLY A 201 7.94 -8.07 -11.43
C GLY A 201 7.31 -9.46 -11.37
N ASN A 202 7.85 -10.30 -10.49
CA ASN A 202 7.40 -11.67 -10.26
C ASN A 202 7.42 -12.54 -11.55
N ASN A 203 8.42 -12.32 -12.41
CA ASN A 203 8.69 -13.16 -13.57
C ASN A 203 10.10 -13.79 -13.42
N PRO A 204 10.22 -14.86 -12.62
CA PRO A 204 11.52 -15.40 -12.18
C PRO A 204 12.37 -16.05 -13.27
N GLN A 205 11.85 -16.15 -14.50
CA GLN A 205 12.54 -16.74 -15.64
C GLN A 205 13.16 -15.67 -16.56
N ILE A 206 12.91 -14.38 -16.32
CA ILE A 206 13.46 -13.31 -17.16
C ILE A 206 14.96 -13.21 -16.96
N PHE A 207 15.71 -13.37 -18.05
CA PHE A 207 17.13 -13.06 -18.10
C PHE A 207 17.32 -11.56 -18.37
N MET A 208 17.89 -10.84 -17.40
CA MET A 208 18.08 -9.37 -17.49
C MET A 208 19.39 -8.97 -18.15
N ASN A 209 20.30 -9.92 -18.39
CA ASN A 209 21.52 -9.67 -19.16
C ASN A 209 21.15 -9.27 -20.58
N GLU A 210 21.78 -8.24 -21.12
CA GLU A 210 21.61 -7.76 -22.50
C GLU A 210 20.30 -7.01 -22.81
N VAL A 211 19.42 -6.82 -21.82
CA VAL A 211 18.23 -5.97 -21.97
C VAL A 211 18.67 -4.52 -22.15
N THR A 212 18.24 -3.91 -23.26
CA THR A 212 18.35 -2.46 -23.49
C THR A 212 16.98 -1.84 -23.26
N PHE A 213 16.82 -1.13 -22.14
CA PHE A 213 15.59 -0.42 -21.80
C PHE A 213 15.40 0.83 -22.68
N PRO A 214 14.15 1.32 -22.86
CA PRO A 214 13.93 2.58 -23.57
C PRO A 214 14.45 3.76 -22.74
N GLU A 215 15.09 4.73 -23.40
CA GLU A 215 15.66 5.92 -22.72
C GLU A 215 14.59 6.80 -22.04
N SER A 216 13.31 6.67 -22.43
CA SER A 216 12.18 7.38 -21.82
C SER A 216 11.73 6.80 -20.47
N LEU A 217 12.28 5.65 -20.06
CA LEU A 217 11.86 4.95 -18.85
C LEU A 217 12.24 5.73 -17.58
N VAL A 218 11.26 5.95 -16.72
CA VAL A 218 11.37 6.71 -15.46
C VAL A 218 11.25 5.79 -14.25
N THR A 219 10.37 4.79 -14.31
CA THR A 219 10.14 3.81 -13.24
C THR A 219 10.30 2.41 -13.81
N LEU A 220 11.15 1.61 -13.16
CA LEU A 220 11.38 0.20 -13.47
C LEU A 220 11.12 -0.66 -12.24
N ASN A 221 10.15 -1.56 -12.35
CA ASN A 221 9.87 -2.56 -11.33
C ASN A 221 10.16 -3.97 -11.84
N ILE A 222 11.16 -4.60 -11.24
CA ILE A 222 11.69 -5.93 -11.55
C ILE A 222 11.86 -6.75 -10.26
N LEU A 223 10.96 -6.54 -9.29
CA LEU A 223 10.94 -7.33 -8.05
C LEU A 223 10.70 -8.83 -8.32
N LEU A 224 11.13 -9.72 -7.43
CA LEU A 224 10.85 -11.17 -7.51
C LEU A 224 11.22 -11.82 -8.87
N CYS A 225 12.27 -11.33 -9.54
CA CYS A 225 12.73 -11.83 -10.84
C CYS A 225 13.95 -12.77 -10.76
N LYS A 226 14.37 -13.16 -9.55
CA LYS A 226 15.56 -14.00 -9.28
C LYS A 226 16.86 -13.47 -9.90
N ILE A 227 16.98 -12.16 -9.98
CA ILE A 227 18.17 -11.48 -10.50
C ILE A 227 19.30 -11.66 -9.49
N LYS A 228 20.45 -12.16 -9.95
CA LYS A 228 21.62 -12.42 -9.10
C LYS A 228 22.64 -11.28 -9.07
N SER A 229 22.66 -10.47 -10.12
CA SER A 229 23.58 -9.34 -10.24
C SER A 229 22.99 -8.27 -11.16
N LEU A 230 23.28 -7.01 -10.85
CA LEU A 230 22.90 -5.86 -11.66
C LEU A 230 24.07 -5.27 -12.47
N ASN A 231 25.27 -5.85 -12.37
CA ASN A 231 26.51 -5.24 -12.89
C ASN A 231 26.52 -5.10 -14.43
N THR A 232 25.78 -5.98 -15.11
CA THR A 232 25.65 -6.01 -16.57
C THR A 232 24.43 -5.25 -17.08
N VAL A 233 23.54 -4.82 -16.18
CA VAL A 233 22.29 -4.15 -16.55
C VAL A 233 22.59 -2.71 -16.93
N LYS A 234 22.15 -2.32 -18.12
CA LYS A 234 22.26 -0.93 -18.61
C LYS A 234 20.97 -0.20 -18.31
N PHE A 235 20.94 0.49 -17.17
CA PHE A 235 19.80 1.32 -16.82
C PHE A 235 19.74 2.58 -17.70
N PRO A 236 18.54 3.01 -18.12
CA PRO A 236 18.36 4.21 -18.93
C PRO A 236 18.63 5.47 -18.11
N SER A 237 19.06 6.54 -18.80
CA SER A 237 19.55 7.75 -18.15
C SER A 237 18.47 8.56 -17.41
N LEU A 238 17.20 8.42 -17.80
CA LEU A 238 16.05 9.09 -17.18
C LEU A 238 15.41 8.29 -16.05
N LEU A 239 15.96 7.12 -15.69
CA LEU A 239 15.40 6.30 -14.62
C LEU A 239 15.55 7.03 -13.27
N ILE A 240 14.42 7.21 -12.58
CA ILE A 240 14.32 7.88 -11.28
C ILE A 240 14.03 6.85 -10.17
N GLU A 241 13.25 5.82 -10.49
CA GLU A 241 12.79 4.82 -9.52
C GLU A 241 13.14 3.41 -9.99
N LEU A 242 13.85 2.68 -9.15
CA LEU A 242 14.22 1.29 -9.39
C LEU A 242 13.81 0.43 -8.20
N CYS A 243 12.93 -0.53 -8.45
CA CYS A 243 12.59 -1.59 -7.51
C CYS A 243 13.13 -2.93 -8.02
N VAL A 244 14.07 -3.49 -7.25
CA VAL A 244 14.68 -4.81 -7.43
C VAL A 244 14.49 -5.66 -6.17
N ALA A 245 13.48 -5.35 -5.36
CA ALA A 245 13.16 -6.08 -4.14
C ALA A 245 12.99 -7.59 -4.39
N ASP A 246 13.26 -8.40 -3.38
CA ASP A 246 13.07 -9.85 -3.39
C ASP A 246 13.77 -10.57 -4.56
N ASN A 247 14.91 -10.04 -5.00
CA ASN A 247 15.80 -10.72 -5.93
C ASN A 247 16.89 -11.52 -5.19
N GLU A 248 17.71 -12.25 -5.93
CA GLU A 248 18.80 -13.09 -5.41
C GLU A 248 20.14 -12.32 -5.43
N LEU A 249 20.11 -11.01 -5.14
CA LEU A 249 21.29 -10.16 -5.17
C LEU A 249 22.23 -10.52 -4.01
N GLU A 250 23.49 -10.81 -4.35
CA GLU A 250 24.56 -11.07 -3.36
C GLU A 250 25.43 -9.83 -3.10
N THR A 251 25.46 -8.90 -4.04
CA THR A 251 26.31 -7.69 -4.00
C THR A 251 25.76 -6.59 -4.90
N LEU A 252 26.10 -5.35 -4.57
CA LEU A 252 25.93 -4.16 -5.42
C LEU A 252 27.27 -3.58 -5.90
N GLU A 253 28.37 -4.33 -5.74
CA GLU A 253 29.68 -3.96 -6.25
C GLU A 253 29.66 -3.86 -7.78
N TYR A 254 30.18 -2.76 -8.33
CA TYR A 254 30.22 -2.45 -9.77
C TYR A 254 28.88 -2.15 -10.45
N VAL A 255 27.79 -1.98 -9.69
CA VAL A 255 26.53 -1.51 -10.27
C VAL A 255 26.66 -0.03 -10.64
N ASN A 256 26.32 0.30 -11.88
CA ASN A 256 26.28 1.68 -12.36
C ASN A 256 24.84 2.17 -12.34
N PHE A 257 24.41 2.71 -11.19
CA PHE A 257 23.09 3.30 -11.07
C PHE A 257 23.01 4.64 -11.85
N PRO A 258 21.87 4.95 -12.49
CA PRO A 258 21.59 6.29 -13.01
C PRO A 258 21.29 7.25 -11.86
N ASN A 259 20.87 8.48 -12.16
CA ASN A 259 20.48 9.48 -11.16
C ASN A 259 19.13 9.14 -10.50
N LEU A 260 19.09 8.02 -9.77
CA LEU A 260 17.91 7.56 -9.04
C LEU A 260 17.58 8.51 -7.90
N SER A 261 16.27 8.69 -7.67
CA SER A 261 15.74 9.25 -6.42
C SER A 261 15.26 8.17 -5.47
N VAL A 262 14.91 6.99 -5.98
CA VAL A 262 14.39 5.85 -5.19
C VAL A 262 15.08 4.58 -5.62
N LEU A 263 15.62 3.85 -4.64
CA LEU A 263 16.15 2.52 -4.82
C LEU A 263 15.56 1.60 -3.76
N ASP A 264 14.91 0.56 -4.22
CA ASP A 264 14.38 -0.50 -3.37
C ASP A 264 15.07 -1.83 -3.72
N ILE A 265 15.89 -2.29 -2.77
CA ILE A 265 16.58 -3.59 -2.80
C ILE A 265 16.06 -4.51 -1.68
N SER A 266 14.95 -4.17 -1.02
CA SER A 266 14.42 -4.87 0.15
C SER A 266 14.16 -6.36 -0.09
N ARG A 267 14.02 -7.13 0.99
CA ARG A 267 13.78 -8.57 0.93
C ARG A 267 12.82 -9.04 2.02
N TRP A 268 11.96 -9.98 1.67
CA TRP A 268 11.12 -10.72 2.60
C TRP A 268 11.74 -12.08 3.00
N ASP A 269 11.61 -12.47 4.28
CA ASP A 269 12.24 -13.61 4.97
C ASP A 269 11.90 -15.03 4.44
N HIS A 270 11.29 -15.17 3.26
CA HIS A 270 10.91 -16.50 2.72
C HIS A 270 12.08 -17.26 2.07
N TYR A 271 13.20 -16.61 1.77
CA TYR A 271 14.35 -17.23 1.10
C TYR A 271 15.61 -17.11 1.96
N LYS A 272 16.05 -18.22 2.57
CA LYS A 272 17.08 -18.22 3.61
C LYS A 272 18.54 -18.16 3.12
N ASP A 273 18.80 -18.31 1.82
CA ASP A 273 20.15 -18.67 1.38
C ASP A 273 20.95 -17.58 0.64
N VAL A 274 20.30 -16.62 -0.02
CA VAL A 274 20.99 -15.62 -0.88
C VAL A 274 20.62 -14.20 -0.48
N GLN A 275 21.55 -13.44 0.08
CA GLN A 275 21.33 -12.05 0.51
C GLN A 275 22.60 -11.22 0.36
N ILE A 276 22.44 -9.91 0.33
CA ILE A 276 23.55 -8.97 0.44
C ILE A 276 24.04 -9.01 1.89
N ASN A 277 25.33 -9.31 2.10
CA ASN A 277 25.99 -9.24 3.40
C ASN A 277 27.00 -8.08 3.49
N LYS A 278 27.46 -7.57 2.34
CA LYS A 278 28.38 -6.44 2.23
C LYS A 278 27.90 -5.44 1.21
N ILE A 279 27.98 -4.16 1.55
CA ILE A 279 27.48 -3.07 0.74
C ILE A 279 28.46 -1.89 0.66
N CYS A 280 29.61 -1.94 1.34
CA CYS A 280 30.59 -0.84 1.36
C CYS A 280 31.13 -0.41 -0.02
N GLN A 281 31.07 -1.32 -1.00
CA GLN A 281 31.50 -1.04 -2.37
C GLN A 281 30.37 -0.53 -3.30
N ALA A 282 29.14 -0.44 -2.79
CA ALA A 282 28.02 0.09 -3.54
C ALA A 282 28.22 1.60 -3.80
N LYS A 283 27.98 2.04 -5.04
CA LYS A 283 28.06 3.45 -5.42
C LYS A 283 26.66 4.00 -5.58
N PHE A 284 26.06 4.46 -4.48
CA PHE A 284 24.76 5.11 -4.52
C PHE A 284 24.85 6.45 -5.27
N PRO A 285 23.86 6.78 -6.13
CA PRO A 285 23.85 8.05 -6.83
C PRO A 285 23.60 9.20 -5.84
N THR A 286 24.23 10.35 -6.06
CA THR A 286 24.11 11.51 -5.16
C THR A 286 22.71 12.11 -5.10
N SER A 287 21.86 11.79 -6.07
CA SER A 287 20.45 12.19 -6.14
C SER A 287 19.52 11.30 -5.31
N LEU A 288 20.02 10.20 -4.72
CA LEU A 288 19.18 9.23 -4.03
C LEU A 288 18.56 9.87 -2.78
N ARG A 289 17.23 9.84 -2.71
CA ARG A 289 16.45 10.39 -1.59
C ARG A 289 15.86 9.32 -0.69
N ARG A 290 15.60 8.13 -1.25
CA ARG A 290 14.99 7.01 -0.52
C ARG A 290 15.73 5.71 -0.84
N LEU A 291 16.13 5.00 0.21
CA LEU A 291 16.78 3.70 0.12
C LEU A 291 16.05 2.71 1.03
N PHE A 292 15.48 1.67 0.42
CA PHE A 292 14.87 0.54 1.12
C PHE A 292 15.76 -0.69 0.92
N ALA A 293 16.31 -1.22 2.01
CA ALA A 293 17.28 -2.32 2.01
C ALA A 293 17.12 -3.25 3.23
N ASP A 294 15.93 -3.27 3.84
CA ASP A 294 15.55 -4.26 4.85
C ASP A 294 15.52 -5.68 4.28
N GLY A 295 15.56 -6.67 5.17
CA GLY A 295 15.68 -8.09 4.85
C GLY A 295 17.10 -8.58 4.53
N HIS A 296 18.11 -7.72 4.66
CA HIS A 296 19.51 -8.04 4.37
C HIS A 296 20.38 -7.94 5.63
N LYS A 297 21.08 -9.03 5.97
CA LYS A 297 22.02 -9.06 7.10
C LYS A 297 23.37 -8.43 6.75
N ILE A 298 23.36 -7.13 6.48
CA ILE A 298 24.55 -6.38 6.10
C ILE A 298 25.42 -6.07 7.34
N GLU A 299 26.73 -6.21 7.20
CA GLU A 299 27.73 -6.09 8.27
C GLU A 299 28.70 -4.90 8.12
N ASP A 300 28.52 -4.05 7.11
CA ASP A 300 29.45 -2.96 6.75
C ASP A 300 28.77 -1.65 6.27
N TRP A 301 27.53 -1.39 6.71
CA TRP A 301 26.88 -0.07 6.62
C TRP A 301 27.76 1.09 7.11
N SER A 302 28.59 0.88 8.14
CA SER A 302 29.50 1.90 8.64
C SER A 302 30.56 2.37 7.63
N GLU A 303 30.81 1.58 6.59
CA GLU A 303 31.74 1.90 5.51
C GLU A 303 31.05 2.59 4.32
N VAL A 304 29.71 2.69 4.33
CA VAL A 304 28.94 3.32 3.26
C VAL A 304 29.00 4.84 3.38
N THR A 305 29.28 5.50 2.26
CA THR A 305 29.05 6.94 2.13
C THR A 305 27.64 7.18 1.61
N PHE A 306 26.69 7.43 2.51
CA PHE A 306 25.34 7.80 2.11
C PHE A 306 25.31 9.16 1.40
N PRO A 307 24.42 9.34 0.41
CA PRO A 307 24.24 10.63 -0.23
C PRO A 307 23.59 11.64 0.73
N ASN A 308 24.00 12.91 0.66
CA ASN A 308 23.49 13.96 1.55
C ASN A 308 22.00 14.27 1.35
N GLU A 309 21.44 13.97 0.17
CA GLU A 309 20.02 14.18 -0.16
C GLU A 309 19.12 13.05 0.35
N LEU A 310 19.68 12.04 1.04
CA LEU A 310 18.91 10.92 1.57
C LEU A 310 18.01 11.38 2.73
N VAL A 311 16.71 11.20 2.55
CA VAL A 311 15.65 11.62 3.47
C VAL A 311 15.02 10.42 4.17
N GLU A 312 14.97 9.26 3.50
CA GLU A 312 14.37 8.03 4.01
C GLU A 312 15.33 6.85 3.85
N LEU A 313 15.54 6.12 4.93
CA LEU A 313 16.43 4.96 5.00
C LEU A 313 15.75 3.85 5.78
N THR A 314 15.61 2.69 5.14
CA THR A 314 15.16 1.45 5.79
C THR A 314 16.24 0.41 5.64
N ILE A 315 16.83 -0.03 6.77
CA ILE A 315 17.93 -0.97 6.78
C ILE A 315 17.82 -2.01 7.89
N ASP A 316 18.45 -3.13 7.62
CA ASP A 316 18.72 -4.19 8.57
C ASP A 316 20.22 -4.17 8.88
N SER A 317 20.59 -4.19 10.15
CA SER A 317 22.00 -4.16 10.54
C SER A 317 22.37 -5.28 11.51
N THR A 318 23.54 -5.86 11.27
CA THR A 318 24.21 -6.79 12.20
C THR A 318 25.43 -6.17 12.87
N GLU A 319 25.72 -4.90 12.59
CA GLU A 319 26.88 -4.19 13.11
C GLU A 319 26.72 -3.68 14.55
N HIS A 320 27.85 -3.31 15.14
CA HIS A 320 27.86 -2.50 16.36
C HIS A 320 27.37 -1.08 16.07
N LEU A 321 26.33 -0.65 16.79
CA LEU A 321 25.64 0.62 16.55
C LEU A 321 26.53 1.86 16.62
N GLU A 322 27.59 1.82 17.43
CA GLU A 322 28.58 2.91 17.57
C GLU A 322 29.32 3.27 16.27
N LYS A 323 29.31 2.36 15.29
CA LYS A 323 29.93 2.59 13.98
C LYS A 323 28.97 3.14 12.95
N LEU A 324 27.65 3.04 13.17
CA LEU A 324 26.66 3.47 12.19
C LEU A 324 26.66 4.99 12.09
N VAL A 325 26.82 5.48 10.86
CA VAL A 325 26.77 6.91 10.54
C VAL A 325 25.62 7.16 9.58
N PHE A 326 24.69 8.01 10.01
CA PHE A 326 23.52 8.37 9.22
C PHE A 326 23.73 9.71 8.51
N PRO A 327 23.12 9.91 7.32
CA PRO A 327 23.22 11.18 6.60
C PRO A 327 22.52 12.31 7.38
N PRO A 328 23.01 13.56 7.29
CA PRO A 328 22.58 14.65 8.15
C PRO A 328 21.18 15.20 7.88
N ASN A 329 20.60 14.88 6.71
CA ASN A 329 19.25 15.33 6.30
C ASN A 329 18.20 14.23 6.43
N LEU A 330 18.51 13.13 7.11
CA LEU A 330 17.58 12.01 7.24
C LEU A 330 16.37 12.42 8.09
N GLU A 331 15.16 12.22 7.56
CA GLU A 331 13.89 12.55 8.22
C GLU A 331 13.14 11.28 8.68
N SER A 332 13.34 10.16 7.98
CA SER A 332 12.72 8.87 8.29
C SER A 332 13.77 7.77 8.35
N LEU A 333 13.78 7.04 9.47
CA LEU A 333 14.66 5.89 9.68
C LEU A 333 13.86 4.68 10.17
N GLN A 334 13.99 3.57 9.46
CA GLN A 334 13.67 2.24 9.97
C GLN A 334 14.95 1.43 10.11
N LEU A 335 15.20 0.92 11.32
CA LEU A 335 16.39 0.13 11.64
C LEU A 335 15.98 -1.16 12.36
N ASN A 336 16.19 -2.29 11.69
CA ASN A 336 15.98 -3.62 12.28
C ASN A 336 17.33 -4.22 12.70
N LEU A 337 17.39 -4.74 13.93
CA LEU A 337 18.61 -5.23 14.55
C LEU A 337 18.52 -6.74 14.81
N PHE A 338 19.45 -7.50 14.21
CA PHE A 338 19.43 -8.98 14.24
C PHE A 338 20.46 -9.60 15.17
N THR A 339 21.10 -8.82 16.04
CA THR A 339 22.27 -9.31 16.78
C THR A 339 21.86 -10.05 18.05
N ASP A 340 22.46 -11.23 18.27
CA ASP A 340 22.38 -11.95 19.55
C ASP A 340 22.91 -11.12 20.73
N SER A 341 23.76 -10.14 20.43
CA SER A 341 24.38 -9.25 21.41
C SER A 341 23.45 -8.16 21.94
N LYS A 342 22.23 -8.00 21.38
CA LYS A 342 21.24 -6.97 21.72
C LYS A 342 21.88 -5.59 21.90
N PRO A 343 22.17 -4.86 20.82
CA PRO A 343 23.02 -3.69 20.92
C PRO A 343 22.26 -2.50 21.52
N CYS A 344 22.96 -1.63 22.22
CA CYS A 344 22.34 -0.55 23.00
C CYS A 344 22.11 0.71 22.17
N TYR A 345 20.87 1.23 22.16
CA TYR A 345 20.47 2.41 21.39
C TYR A 345 21.23 3.69 21.77
N SER A 346 21.75 3.80 22.99
CA SER A 346 22.55 4.97 23.42
C SER A 346 23.82 5.17 22.57
N ASN A 347 24.23 4.16 21.81
CA ASN A 347 25.37 4.20 20.92
C ASN A 347 25.02 4.68 19.50
N LEU A 348 23.73 4.91 19.19
CA LEU A 348 23.32 5.43 17.89
C LEU A 348 23.61 6.93 17.78
N HIS A 349 24.16 7.34 16.64
CA HIS A 349 24.36 8.74 16.30
C HIS A 349 23.28 9.20 15.32
N LEU A 350 22.06 9.34 15.82
CA LEU A 350 20.89 9.73 15.03
C LEU A 350 20.92 11.24 14.70
N PRO A 351 20.53 11.66 13.49
CA PRO A 351 20.50 13.06 13.12
C PRO A 351 19.26 13.75 13.73
N PRO A 352 19.38 15.01 14.21
CA PRO A 352 18.28 15.74 14.85
C PRO A 352 17.15 16.14 13.89
N THR A 353 17.32 15.90 12.59
CA THR A 353 16.31 16.10 11.54
C THR A 353 15.23 15.02 11.52
N LEU A 354 15.43 13.89 12.22
CA LEU A 354 14.46 12.79 12.24
C LEU A 354 13.09 13.26 12.74
N GLN A 355 12.07 12.87 11.99
CA GLN A 355 10.66 13.06 12.26
C GLN A 355 9.95 11.73 12.52
N LEU A 356 10.46 10.64 11.92
CA LEU A 356 9.96 9.28 12.06
C LEU A 356 11.11 8.33 12.39
N LEU A 357 10.94 7.54 13.46
CA LEU A 357 11.90 6.53 13.88
C LEU A 357 11.20 5.21 14.18
N LEU A 358 11.55 4.15 13.43
CA LEU A 358 11.14 2.77 13.68
C LEU A 358 12.36 1.95 14.08
N LEU A 359 12.32 1.34 15.26
CA LEU A 359 13.37 0.46 15.76
C LEU A 359 12.80 -0.92 16.05
N HIS A 360 13.48 -1.96 15.56
CA HIS A 360 13.11 -3.34 15.86
C HIS A 360 14.29 -4.10 16.48
N GLY A 361 14.11 -4.55 17.72
CA GLY A 361 15.10 -5.28 18.51
C GLY A 361 16.18 -4.39 19.10
N GLY A 362 16.71 -4.75 20.28
CA GLY A 362 17.88 -4.10 20.87
C GLY A 362 17.76 -3.89 22.38
N LEU A 363 18.78 -3.24 22.95
CA LEU A 363 18.75 -2.80 24.35
C LEU A 363 18.53 -1.29 24.43
N SER A 364 17.71 -0.90 25.40
CA SER A 364 17.60 0.49 25.82
C SER A 364 18.10 0.66 27.25
N ILE A 365 18.70 1.81 27.51
CA ILE A 365 19.04 2.30 28.85
C ILE A 365 18.43 3.70 28.99
N ASP A 366 18.56 4.29 30.18
CA ASP A 366 18.17 5.68 30.39
C ASP A 366 19.18 6.63 29.71
N PHE A 367 18.75 7.28 28.62
CA PHE A 367 19.53 8.30 27.90
C PHE A 367 18.61 9.29 27.17
N ASP A 368 19.15 10.45 26.82
CA ASP A 368 18.46 11.45 26.01
C ASP A 368 18.78 11.24 24.52
N TRP A 369 17.74 11.00 23.71
CA TRP A 369 17.87 10.83 22.26
C TRP A 369 18.32 12.11 21.55
N ASN A 370 18.04 13.29 22.11
CA ASN A 370 18.31 14.59 21.50
C ASN A 370 17.72 14.73 20.07
N LEU A 371 16.47 14.28 19.90
CA LEU A 371 15.73 14.33 18.63
C LEU A 371 14.56 15.32 18.72
N PRO A 372 14.80 16.63 18.49
CA PRO A 372 13.81 17.68 18.75
C PRO A 372 12.64 17.72 17.76
N ASN A 373 12.77 17.06 16.60
CA ASN A 373 11.76 17.05 15.54
C ASN A 373 11.00 15.72 15.45
N LEU A 374 11.30 14.76 16.33
CA LEU A 374 10.72 13.43 16.25
C LEU A 374 9.24 13.49 16.62
N SER A 375 8.36 13.22 15.65
CA SER A 375 6.90 13.24 15.82
C SER A 375 6.34 11.83 16.00
N PHE A 376 6.90 10.85 15.28
CA PHE A 376 6.49 9.45 15.33
C PHE A 376 7.65 8.58 15.81
N MET A 377 7.39 7.74 16.81
CA MET A 377 8.36 6.77 17.32
C MET A 377 7.69 5.41 17.49
N SER A 378 8.22 4.38 16.83
CA SER A 378 7.82 3.00 17.04
C SER A 378 9.02 2.17 17.45
N VAL A 379 8.89 1.45 18.56
CA VAL A 379 9.95 0.58 19.08
C VAL A 379 9.37 -0.79 19.38
N VAL A 380 9.88 -1.80 18.68
CA VAL A 380 9.44 -3.19 18.78
C VAL A 380 10.58 -4.06 19.34
N ASP A 381 10.26 -5.02 20.20
CA ASP A 381 11.17 -6.01 20.80
C ASP A 381 12.40 -5.40 21.51
N VAL A 382 12.22 -4.23 22.15
CA VAL A 382 13.24 -3.61 23.00
C VAL A 382 13.30 -4.24 24.38
N VAL A 383 14.50 -4.34 24.94
CA VAL A 383 14.71 -4.78 26.33
C VAL A 383 15.35 -3.66 27.15
N GLY A 384 14.83 -3.40 28.35
CA GLY A 384 15.31 -2.37 29.27
C GLY A 384 14.55 -1.04 29.20
N PRO A 385 14.86 -0.09 30.12
CA PRO A 385 14.14 1.18 30.23
C PRO A 385 14.36 2.07 29.00
N ILE A 386 13.35 2.86 28.64
CA ILE A 386 13.38 3.75 27.49
C ILE A 386 12.82 5.14 27.84
N GLN A 387 13.55 6.18 27.46
CA GLN A 387 13.07 7.56 27.49
C GLN A 387 12.40 7.89 26.15
N ILE A 388 11.33 8.67 26.20
CA ILE A 388 10.63 9.12 24.99
C ILE A 388 10.89 10.63 24.81
N PRO A 389 11.35 11.08 23.62
CA PRO A 389 11.54 12.51 23.37
C PRO A 389 10.23 13.30 23.53
N SER A 390 10.32 14.50 24.09
CA SER A 390 9.14 15.34 24.36
C SER A 390 8.44 15.87 23.10
N SER A 391 9.06 15.74 21.93
CA SER A 391 8.47 16.12 20.64
C SER A 391 7.51 15.06 20.08
N VAL A 392 7.55 13.84 20.60
CA VAL A 392 6.76 12.70 20.09
C VAL A 392 5.27 12.95 20.33
N LYS A 393 4.48 12.73 19.28
CA LYS A 393 3.01 12.82 19.29
C LYS A 393 2.35 11.46 19.17
N GLU A 394 2.96 10.58 18.39
CA GLU A 394 2.50 9.23 18.12
C GLU A 394 3.59 8.25 18.58
N LEU A 395 3.25 7.41 19.55
CA LEU A 395 4.17 6.44 20.15
C LEU A 395 3.62 5.03 20.07
N GLU A 396 4.41 4.13 19.51
CA GLU A 396 4.20 2.70 19.57
C GLU A 396 5.35 2.04 20.30
N LEU A 397 5.04 1.28 21.35
CA LEU A 397 6.03 0.52 22.11
C LEU A 397 5.54 -0.91 22.31
N GLU A 398 6.08 -1.82 21.51
CA GLU A 398 5.72 -3.23 21.54
C GLU A 398 6.89 -4.07 22.06
N THR A 399 6.79 -4.64 23.26
CA THR A 399 7.81 -5.56 23.77
C THR A 399 7.25 -6.53 24.80
N MET A 400 7.77 -7.76 24.79
CA MET A 400 7.49 -8.77 25.79
C MET A 400 8.20 -8.51 27.14
N ASP A 401 9.14 -7.57 27.19
CA ASP A 401 9.78 -7.16 28.43
C ASP A 401 8.87 -6.21 29.23
N SER A 402 8.11 -6.77 30.17
CA SER A 402 7.21 -6.00 31.03
C SER A 402 7.93 -4.97 31.90
N THR A 403 9.23 -5.16 32.19
CA THR A 403 10.00 -4.24 33.05
C THR A 403 10.23 -2.88 32.40
N THR A 404 10.22 -2.83 31.06
CA THR A 404 10.25 -1.58 30.27
C THR A 404 9.13 -0.62 30.69
N PHE A 405 7.94 -1.15 31.01
CA PHE A 405 6.75 -0.36 31.35
C PHE A 405 6.66 0.05 32.83
N GLU A 406 7.50 -0.51 33.71
CA GLU A 406 7.50 -0.17 35.15
C GLU A 406 8.03 1.25 35.42
N SER A 407 8.94 1.72 34.57
CA SER A 407 9.59 3.03 34.70
C SER A 407 9.32 3.98 33.52
N LEU A 408 8.48 3.55 32.56
CA LEU A 408 8.16 4.33 31.38
C LEU A 408 7.35 5.57 31.77
N ILE A 409 7.84 6.73 31.33
CA ILE A 409 7.13 8.00 31.46
C ILE A 409 6.77 8.48 30.06
N ILE A 410 5.48 8.69 29.82
CA ILE A 410 5.00 9.26 28.57
C ILE A 410 5.03 10.79 28.69
N PRO A 411 5.70 11.51 27.78
CA PRO A 411 5.78 12.95 27.84
C PRO A 411 4.42 13.62 27.57
N GLN A 412 4.24 14.81 28.14
CA GLN A 412 3.11 15.68 27.80
C GLN A 412 3.23 16.11 26.33
N GLY A 413 2.26 15.74 25.50
CA GLY A 413 2.29 15.97 24.05
C GLY A 413 1.97 14.74 23.22
N VAL A 414 2.12 13.53 23.78
CA VAL A 414 1.67 12.29 23.12
C VAL A 414 0.15 12.30 23.06
N GLU A 415 -0.39 12.13 21.84
CA GLU A 415 -1.81 12.13 21.49
C GLU A 415 -2.28 10.70 21.19
N GLU A 416 -1.47 9.91 20.49
CA GLU A 416 -1.76 8.51 20.13
C GLU A 416 -0.72 7.59 20.76
N LEU A 417 -1.19 6.58 21.50
CA LEU A 417 -0.34 5.69 22.29
C LEU A 417 -0.73 4.23 22.11
N THR A 418 0.18 3.44 21.53
CA THR A 418 0.07 1.97 21.45
C THR A 418 1.15 1.33 22.31
N ILE A 419 0.75 0.51 23.28
CA ILE A 419 1.68 -0.13 24.22
C ILE A 419 1.35 -1.60 24.48
N THR A 420 2.35 -2.41 24.79
CA THR A 420 2.10 -3.82 25.16
C THR A 420 1.40 -3.95 26.50
N TYR A 421 1.91 -3.29 27.54
CA TYR A 421 1.41 -3.41 28.91
C TYR A 421 0.92 -2.07 29.45
N PRO A 422 -0.11 -2.06 30.34
CA PRO A 422 -0.65 -0.83 30.91
C PRO A 422 0.37 -0.11 31.80
N LEU A 423 0.25 1.22 31.86
CA LEU A 423 1.08 2.10 32.68
C LEU A 423 0.41 2.45 34.01
N SER A 424 1.23 2.90 34.97
CA SER A 424 0.73 3.41 36.24
C SER A 424 0.00 4.75 36.11
N ALA A 425 0.35 5.55 35.11
CA ALA A 425 -0.28 6.82 34.78
C ALA A 425 -0.06 7.17 33.31
N TYR A 426 -1.00 7.95 32.77
CA TYR A 426 -0.96 8.47 31.41
C TYR A 426 -1.12 9.99 31.44
N PRO A 427 -0.49 10.73 30.51
CA PRO A 427 -0.73 12.16 30.39
C PRO A 427 -2.12 12.41 29.79
N ASP A 428 -2.79 13.48 30.24
CA ASP A 428 -4.12 13.86 29.74
C ASP A 428 -4.13 14.27 28.26
N THR A 429 -2.96 14.41 27.62
CA THR A 429 -2.86 14.64 26.17
C THR A 429 -3.20 13.41 25.35
N VAL A 430 -3.14 12.20 25.93
CA VAL A 430 -3.48 10.96 25.21
C VAL A 430 -4.97 10.92 24.93
N ILE A 431 -5.31 10.95 23.64
CA ILE A 431 -6.68 10.91 23.12
C ILE A 431 -7.02 9.58 22.44
N ASP A 432 -6.02 8.85 21.96
CA ASP A 432 -6.15 7.49 21.44
C ASP A 432 -5.19 6.55 22.18
N LEU A 433 -5.72 5.47 22.74
CA LEU A 433 -4.96 4.52 23.55
C LEU A 433 -5.26 3.09 23.14
N GLN A 434 -4.21 2.37 22.75
CA GLN A 434 -4.23 0.95 22.47
C GLN A 434 -3.31 0.18 23.44
N ILE A 435 -3.85 -0.88 24.06
CA ILE A 435 -3.09 -1.75 24.97
C ILE A 435 -3.24 -3.22 24.55
N GLN A 436 -2.12 -3.87 24.23
CA GLN A 436 -2.12 -5.25 23.68
C GLN A 436 -2.33 -6.34 24.74
N TYR A 437 -1.95 -6.10 25.99
CA TYR A 437 -2.14 -7.04 27.09
C TYR A 437 -2.67 -6.32 28.33
N CYS A 438 -3.98 -6.26 28.43
CA CYS A 438 -4.70 -5.74 29.58
C CYS A 438 -5.23 -6.90 30.44
N ASP A 439 -4.91 -6.91 31.74
CA ASP A 439 -5.48 -7.84 32.71
C ASP A 439 -6.77 -7.23 33.30
N PRO A 440 -7.97 -7.74 32.96
CA PRO A 440 -9.24 -7.16 33.40
C PRO A 440 -9.46 -7.26 34.92
N SER A 441 -8.65 -8.02 35.64
CA SER A 441 -8.72 -8.13 37.10
C SER A 441 -7.99 -7.00 37.83
N LYS A 442 -7.16 -6.22 37.12
CA LYS A 442 -6.39 -5.12 37.68
C LYS A 442 -7.03 -3.77 37.36
N PRO A 443 -6.96 -2.79 38.27
CA PRO A 443 -7.47 -1.46 37.98
C PRO A 443 -6.64 -0.80 36.88
N LEU A 444 -7.31 -0.28 35.86
CA LEU A 444 -6.73 0.52 34.79
C LEU A 444 -7.16 1.99 34.97
N ILE A 445 -6.19 2.89 35.05
CA ILE A 445 -6.44 4.34 35.13
C ILE A 445 -6.30 4.91 33.72
N LEU A 446 -7.37 5.51 33.22
CA LEU A 446 -7.43 6.09 31.87
C LEU A 446 -7.25 7.62 31.90
N PRO A 447 -6.68 8.23 30.84
CA PRO A 447 -6.61 9.69 30.68
C PRO A 447 -8.00 10.33 30.68
N LEU A 448 -8.14 11.54 31.23
CA LEU A 448 -9.45 12.20 31.34
C LEU A 448 -10.01 12.69 30.00
N GLN A 449 -9.15 12.92 29.00
CA GLN A 449 -9.53 13.41 27.66
C GLN A 449 -9.56 12.30 26.61
N LEU A 450 -9.42 11.04 27.02
CA LEU A 450 -9.38 9.90 26.10
C LEU A 450 -10.67 9.81 25.27
N ARG A 451 -10.54 9.68 23.95
CA ARG A 451 -11.66 9.60 23.00
C ARG A 451 -11.78 8.21 22.38
N SER A 452 -10.66 7.56 22.09
CA SER A 452 -10.59 6.20 21.55
C SER A 452 -9.84 5.30 22.52
N LEU A 453 -10.37 4.08 22.74
CA LEU A 453 -9.75 3.06 23.57
C LEU A 453 -9.84 1.69 22.90
N CYS A 454 -8.69 1.06 22.68
CA CYS A 454 -8.59 -0.31 22.18
C CYS A 454 -7.86 -1.19 23.20
N LEU A 455 -8.53 -2.21 23.73
CA LEU A 455 -7.95 -3.11 24.74
C LEU A 455 -7.99 -4.56 24.26
N PHE A 456 -6.86 -5.26 24.40
CA PHE A 456 -6.79 -6.70 24.18
C PHE A 456 -6.51 -7.41 25.50
N ALA A 457 -7.40 -8.32 25.89
CA ALA A 457 -7.32 -9.13 27.10
C ALA A 457 -6.87 -10.57 26.78
N GLY A 458 -6.86 -10.94 25.50
CA GLY A 458 -6.41 -12.24 25.02
C GLY A 458 -7.24 -13.38 25.61
N THR A 459 -6.58 -14.32 26.30
CA THR A 459 -7.25 -15.51 26.85
C THR A 459 -8.03 -15.25 28.13
N LEU A 460 -7.98 -14.04 28.69
CA LEU A 460 -8.68 -13.69 29.93
C LEU A 460 -10.19 -13.44 29.74
N GLY A 461 -10.66 -13.38 28.50
CA GLY A 461 -12.06 -13.16 28.15
C GLY A 461 -12.41 -11.68 27.99
N PRO A 462 -13.64 -11.38 27.54
CA PRO A 462 -14.04 -10.01 27.25
C PRO A 462 -14.14 -9.15 28.51
N ILE A 463 -13.85 -7.86 28.37
CA ILE A 463 -13.90 -6.84 29.42
C ILE A 463 -15.34 -6.36 29.55
N SER A 464 -15.92 -6.54 30.74
CA SER A 464 -17.26 -6.07 31.08
C SER A 464 -17.25 -4.62 31.58
N ARG A 465 -18.43 -3.99 31.57
CA ARG A 465 -18.62 -2.60 32.01
C ARG A 465 -18.25 -2.37 33.48
N GLU A 466 -18.36 -3.38 34.33
CA GLU A 466 -18.05 -3.29 35.76
C GLU A 466 -16.54 -3.31 36.05
N GLN A 467 -15.73 -3.78 35.09
CA GLN A 467 -14.29 -3.96 35.26
C GLN A 467 -13.48 -2.70 34.93
N ILE A 468 -14.07 -1.75 34.20
CA ILE A 468 -13.38 -0.55 33.73
C ILE A 468 -14.22 0.70 33.91
N VAL A 469 -13.58 1.78 34.31
CA VAL A 469 -14.21 3.10 34.43
C VAL A 469 -13.76 3.95 33.24
N LEU A 470 -14.65 4.13 32.27
CA LEU A 470 -14.37 4.95 31.10
C LEU A 470 -14.46 6.46 31.44
N PRO A 471 -13.58 7.30 30.87
CA PRO A 471 -13.68 8.74 31.03
C PRO A 471 -14.89 9.31 30.28
N PRO A 472 -15.46 10.45 30.71
CA PRO A 472 -16.64 11.04 30.07
C PRO A 472 -16.42 11.49 28.61
N SER A 473 -15.17 11.66 28.20
CA SER A 473 -14.78 12.05 26.84
C SER A 473 -14.77 10.90 25.84
N ILE A 474 -14.95 9.65 26.29
CA ILE A 474 -14.87 8.47 25.41
C ILE A 474 -15.93 8.55 24.32
N GLN A 475 -15.51 8.30 23.08
CA GLN A 475 -16.35 8.31 21.88
C GLN A 475 -16.38 6.93 21.23
N GLN A 476 -15.29 6.18 21.34
CA GLN A 476 -15.15 4.88 20.73
C GLN A 476 -14.40 3.91 21.64
N ILE A 477 -14.89 2.68 21.71
CA ILE A 477 -14.15 1.54 22.26
C ILE A 477 -14.07 0.40 21.24
N SER A 478 -12.97 -0.34 21.26
CA SER A 478 -12.75 -1.53 20.42
C SER A 478 -11.82 -2.55 21.10
N GLY A 479 -11.69 -3.74 20.51
CA GLY A 479 -10.91 -4.86 21.09
C GLY A 479 -11.78 -5.85 21.85
N ASP A 480 -11.23 -6.47 22.89
CA ASP A 480 -11.83 -7.54 23.67
C ASP A 480 -12.82 -7.02 24.72
N PHE A 481 -13.77 -6.16 24.33
CA PHE A 481 -14.91 -5.78 25.17
C PHE A 481 -16.13 -6.68 24.89
N GLU A 482 -17.06 -6.75 25.84
CA GLU A 482 -18.37 -7.35 25.56
C GLU A 482 -19.09 -6.58 24.43
N LEU A 483 -19.67 -7.32 23.47
CA LEU A 483 -20.32 -6.74 22.28
C LEU A 483 -21.36 -5.68 22.64
N GLU A 484 -22.23 -5.96 23.61
CA GLU A 484 -23.27 -5.02 24.08
C GLU A 484 -22.66 -3.71 24.64
N PHE A 485 -21.47 -3.81 25.25
CA PHE A 485 -20.77 -2.65 25.79
C PHE A 485 -20.18 -1.79 24.67
N ILE A 486 -19.59 -2.41 23.64
CA ILE A 486 -19.11 -1.75 22.43
C ILE A 486 -20.26 -1.00 21.74
N GLU A 487 -21.37 -1.70 21.47
CA GLU A 487 -22.56 -1.12 20.83
C GLU A 487 -23.08 0.08 21.64
N THR A 488 -23.18 -0.06 22.98
CA THR A 488 -23.67 1.03 23.84
C THR A 488 -22.83 2.31 23.73
N ILE A 489 -21.50 2.20 23.61
CA ILE A 489 -20.62 3.38 23.53
C ILE A 489 -20.55 3.91 22.09
N ASN A 490 -20.38 3.02 21.10
CA ASN A 490 -20.13 3.42 19.72
C ASN A 490 -21.41 3.88 18.99
N ASP A 491 -22.60 3.39 19.38
CA ASP A 491 -23.88 3.84 18.82
C ASP A 491 -24.37 5.18 19.40
N LEU A 492 -23.73 5.70 20.46
CA LEU A 492 -24.00 7.03 21.00
C LEU A 492 -23.36 8.18 20.20
N GLY A 493 -22.98 7.94 18.94
CA GLY A 493 -22.51 8.96 18.00
C GLY A 493 -23.55 10.05 17.74
N ILE A 494 -23.58 11.07 18.60
CA ILE A 494 -24.29 12.35 18.41
C ILE A 494 -23.45 13.29 17.56
#